data_AF-A0A3A4ZPH6-F1
#
_entry.id   AF-A0A3A4ZPH6-F1
#
_cell.length_a   1.000
_cell.length_b   1.000
_cell.length_c   1.000
_cell.angle_alpha   90.00
_cell.angle_beta   90.00
_cell.angle_gamma   90.00
#
_symmetry.space_group_name_H-M   'P 1'
#
loop_
_entity.id
_entity.type
_entity.pdbx_description
1 polymer ?
#
loop_
_entity_poly.entity_id
_entity_poly.type
_entity_poly.pdbx_seq_one_letter_code
_entity_poly.pdbx_strand_id
1 'polypeptide(L)'
;MTAKSDCRALLQKFRQSTDTFWLVRNGKIELRSRAAGIKTLSRFAISNKPLAKYVVYDKIIGNPAAVLLIHLKAKKIRTPLISFPALKKLLKKKIEVVYLKKSEFIYERNKQEMCEIEKRLKMAGEKKFLQNILKKK
;
A
#
# COMPACT_ATOMS: atom_id res chain seq x y z
N MET A 1 16.43 -8.07 21.96
CA MET A 1 16.79 -7.17 20.82
C MET A 1 16.31 -7.68 19.44
N THR A 2 15.23 -8.47 19.34
CA THR A 2 14.97 -9.35 18.17
C THR A 2 13.87 -8.91 17.20
N ALA A 3 13.00 -7.94 17.54
CA ALA A 3 11.83 -7.62 16.69
C ALA A 3 12.11 -6.71 15.47
N LYS A 4 13.14 -5.86 15.53
CA LYS A 4 13.43 -4.89 14.44
C LYS A 4 14.23 -5.50 13.28
N SER A 5 15.10 -6.47 13.55
CA SER A 5 15.89 -7.19 12.53
C SER A 5 15.01 -8.00 11.59
N ASP A 6 14.04 -8.72 12.13
CA ASP A 6 13.15 -9.63 11.37
C ASP A 6 12.24 -8.88 10.39
N CYS A 7 11.74 -7.71 10.80
CA CYS A 7 10.91 -6.87 9.95
C CYS A 7 11.64 -6.40 8.69
N ARG A 8 12.95 -6.10 8.80
CA ARG A 8 13.74 -5.59 7.67
C ARG A 8 14.15 -6.71 6.73
N ALA A 9 14.49 -7.89 7.26
CA ALA A 9 14.82 -9.08 6.46
C ALA A 9 13.63 -9.53 5.60
N LEU A 10 12.43 -9.61 6.17
CA LEU A 10 11.23 -10.01 5.41
C LEU A 10 10.84 -8.96 4.35
N LEU A 11 11.02 -7.66 4.65
CA LEU A 11 10.83 -6.59 3.67
C LEU A 11 11.83 -6.68 2.51
N GLN A 12 13.08 -7.05 2.78
CA GLN A 12 14.08 -7.26 1.73
C GLN A 12 13.72 -8.46 0.84
N LYS A 13 13.29 -9.59 1.45
CA LYS A 13 12.78 -10.75 0.71
C LYS A 13 11.57 -10.39 -0.15
N PHE A 14 10.63 -9.63 0.41
CA PHE A 14 9.46 -9.14 -0.33
C PHE A 14 9.87 -8.25 -1.51
N ARG A 15 10.83 -7.33 -1.31
CA ARG A 15 11.36 -6.45 -2.37
C ARG A 15 11.90 -7.26 -3.54
N GLN A 16 12.67 -8.32 -3.28
CA GLN A 16 13.28 -9.17 -4.30
C GLN A 16 12.28 -10.14 -4.97
N SER A 17 11.15 -10.44 -4.33
CA SER A 17 10.13 -11.30 -4.91
C SER A 17 9.43 -10.69 -6.14
N THR A 18 8.83 -11.52 -6.97
CA THR A 18 7.95 -11.07 -8.07
C THR A 18 6.57 -10.59 -7.59
N ASP A 19 6.26 -10.78 -6.30
CA ASP A 19 4.96 -10.43 -5.74
C ASP A 19 4.87 -8.92 -5.49
N THR A 20 3.68 -8.38 -5.68
CA THR A 20 3.38 -6.96 -5.49
C THR A 20 2.70 -6.70 -4.16
N PHE A 21 2.15 -7.73 -3.52
CA PHE A 21 1.40 -7.57 -2.27
C PHE A 21 1.40 -8.86 -1.43
N TRP A 22 1.70 -8.77 -0.13
CA TRP A 22 1.49 -9.85 0.84
C TRP A 22 0.61 -9.42 2.02
N LEU A 23 -0.17 -10.35 2.55
CA LEU A 23 -0.74 -10.26 3.89
C LEU A 23 -0.01 -11.23 4.82
N VAL A 24 0.53 -10.69 5.90
CA VAL A 24 1.26 -11.47 6.90
C VAL A 24 0.55 -11.37 8.24
N ARG A 25 0.32 -12.51 8.90
CA ARG A 25 -0.24 -12.60 10.24
C ARG A 25 0.54 -13.63 11.03
N ASN A 26 0.94 -13.28 12.25
CA ASN A 26 1.74 -14.15 13.14
C ASN A 26 2.98 -14.74 12.44
N GLY A 27 3.70 -13.92 11.67
CA GLY A 27 4.89 -14.35 10.91
C GLY A 27 4.61 -15.18 9.65
N LYS A 28 3.38 -15.64 9.42
CA LYS A 28 2.99 -16.44 8.26
C LYS A 28 2.40 -15.58 7.15
N ILE A 29 2.83 -15.83 5.91
CA ILE A 29 2.22 -15.22 4.72
C ILE A 29 0.90 -15.96 4.44
N GLU A 30 -0.24 -15.29 4.59
CA GLU A 30 -1.57 -15.87 4.33
C GLU A 30 -2.06 -15.59 2.92
N LEU A 31 -1.58 -14.52 2.28
CA LEU A 31 -1.95 -14.17 0.92
C LEU A 31 -0.77 -13.55 0.18
N ARG A 32 -0.67 -13.88 -1.10
CA ARG A 32 0.23 -13.25 -2.07
C ARG A 32 -0.56 -12.80 -3.29
N SER A 33 -0.09 -11.73 -3.93
CA SER A 33 -0.63 -11.25 -5.19
C SER A 33 0.48 -10.65 -6.03
N ARG A 34 0.33 -10.80 -7.35
CA ARG A 34 1.16 -10.17 -8.39
C ARG A 34 0.40 -9.11 -9.17
N ALA A 35 -0.84 -8.81 -8.75
CA ALA A 35 -1.67 -7.84 -9.45
C ALA A 35 -1.04 -6.45 -9.40
N ALA A 36 -1.03 -5.78 -10.55
CA ALA A 36 -0.43 -4.46 -10.69
C ALA A 36 -1.29 -3.34 -10.07
N GLY A 37 -0.62 -2.25 -9.70
CA GLY A 37 -1.26 -1.06 -9.15
C GLY A 37 -2.10 -1.37 -7.89
N ILE A 38 -3.20 -0.64 -7.74
CA ILE A 38 -4.09 -0.78 -6.57
C ILE A 38 -5.08 -1.95 -6.67
N LYS A 39 -5.01 -2.81 -7.71
CA LYS A 39 -6.02 -3.84 -8.00
C LYS A 39 -6.29 -4.76 -6.80
N THR A 40 -5.25 -5.16 -6.08
CA THR A 40 -5.42 -6.00 -4.88
C THR A 40 -6.21 -5.24 -3.81
N LEU A 41 -5.80 -4.04 -3.44
CA LEU A 41 -6.48 -3.20 -2.45
C LEU A 41 -7.92 -2.87 -2.85
N SER A 42 -8.18 -2.57 -4.13
CA SER A 42 -9.54 -2.33 -4.64
C SER A 42 -10.45 -3.54 -4.43
N ARG A 43 -9.97 -4.77 -4.69
CA ARG A 43 -10.75 -5.99 -4.43
C ARG A 43 -11.08 -6.14 -2.94
N PHE A 44 -10.13 -5.88 -2.05
CA PHE A 44 -10.39 -5.89 -0.61
C PHE A 44 -11.43 -4.83 -0.21
N ALA A 45 -11.37 -3.64 -0.79
CA ALA A 45 -12.31 -2.56 -0.53
C ALA A 45 -13.73 -2.92 -1.00
N ILE A 46 -13.87 -3.43 -2.23
CA ILE A 46 -15.15 -3.85 -2.80
C ILE A 46 -15.76 -4.99 -1.97
N SER A 47 -14.95 -5.97 -1.54
CA SER A 47 -15.40 -7.07 -0.68
C SER A 47 -15.55 -6.70 0.81
N ASN A 48 -15.34 -5.44 1.20
CA ASN A 48 -15.36 -4.96 2.58
C ASN A 48 -14.53 -5.82 3.56
N LYS A 49 -13.34 -6.26 3.13
CA LYS A 49 -12.45 -7.14 3.92
C LYS A 49 -11.40 -6.32 4.68
N PRO A 50 -11.55 -6.07 5.99
CA PRO A 50 -10.61 -5.24 6.74
C PRO A 50 -9.23 -5.89 6.87
N LEU A 51 -8.20 -5.05 6.94
CA LEU A 51 -6.79 -5.43 7.03
C LEU A 51 -6.16 -5.19 8.41
N ALA A 52 -6.96 -4.86 9.43
CA ALA A 52 -6.47 -4.49 10.76
C ALA A 52 -5.64 -5.57 11.46
N LYS A 53 -5.92 -6.85 11.18
CA LYS A 53 -5.22 -8.02 11.76
C LYS A 53 -3.94 -8.42 11.02
N TYR A 54 -3.57 -7.70 9.96
CA TYR A 54 -2.46 -8.04 9.08
C TYR A 54 -1.34 -7.01 9.13
N VAL A 55 -0.12 -7.48 8.90
CA VAL A 55 0.95 -6.66 8.37
C VAL A 55 0.85 -6.70 6.85
N VAL A 56 0.60 -5.54 6.25
CA VAL A 56 0.44 -5.40 4.81
C VAL A 56 1.80 -5.10 4.19
N TYR A 57 2.21 -5.95 3.25
CA TYR A 57 3.34 -5.66 2.38
C TYR A 57 2.81 -5.25 1.01
N ASP A 58 3.26 -4.12 0.49
CA ASP A 58 2.92 -3.64 -0.85
C ASP A 58 4.18 -3.09 -1.50
N LYS A 59 4.41 -3.39 -2.77
CA LYS A 59 5.67 -3.03 -3.44
C LYS A 59 5.84 -1.52 -3.55
N ILE A 60 4.73 -0.80 -3.76
CA ILE A 60 4.75 0.65 -3.97
C ILE A 60 3.51 1.26 -3.30
N ILE A 61 3.74 2.14 -2.33
CA ILE A 61 2.67 2.88 -1.65
C ILE A 61 2.62 4.31 -2.17
N GLY A 62 1.73 4.53 -3.13
CA GLY A 62 1.29 5.86 -3.55
C GLY A 62 0.12 6.39 -2.70
N ASN A 63 -0.26 7.64 -2.94
CA ASN A 63 -1.37 8.30 -2.25
C ASN A 63 -2.70 7.52 -2.44
N PRO A 64 -3.03 6.98 -3.64
CA PRO A 64 -4.21 6.12 -3.83
C PRO A 64 -4.19 4.84 -2.98
N ALA A 65 -3.04 4.19 -2.86
CA ALA A 65 -2.89 3.00 -2.03
C ALA A 65 -3.08 3.34 -0.55
N ALA A 66 -2.52 4.47 -0.08
CA ALA A 66 -2.71 4.94 1.29
C ALA A 66 -4.17 5.21 1.64
N VAL A 67 -4.94 5.83 0.73
CA VAL A 67 -6.40 6.04 0.92
C VAL A 67 -7.13 4.71 1.12
N LEU A 68 -6.84 3.71 0.28
CA LEU A 68 -7.46 2.38 0.40
C LEU A 68 -7.03 1.66 1.68
N LEU A 69 -5.75 1.73 2.06
CA LEU A 69 -5.23 1.11 3.30
C LEU A 69 -5.87 1.70 4.55
N ILE A 70 -6.11 3.02 4.57
CA ILE A 70 -6.83 3.70 5.64
C ILE A 70 -8.29 3.23 5.69
N HIS A 71 -8.96 3.20 4.54
CA HIS A 71 -10.34 2.70 4.45
C HIS A 71 -10.45 1.25 4.95
N LEU A 72 -9.48 0.42 4.60
CA LEU A 72 -9.38 -0.98 5.01
C LEU A 72 -8.89 -1.18 6.45
N LYS A 73 -8.74 -0.11 7.24
CA LYS A 73 -8.33 -0.15 8.65
C LYS A 73 -6.94 -0.79 8.88
N ALA A 74 -6.05 -0.76 7.89
CA ALA A 74 -4.69 -1.28 8.04
C ALA A 74 -3.95 -0.56 9.18
N LYS A 75 -3.18 -1.33 9.96
CA LYS A 75 -2.43 -0.81 11.12
C LYS A 75 -0.91 -0.87 10.95
N LYS A 76 -0.43 -1.83 10.16
CA LYS A 76 1.00 -2.06 9.93
C LYS A 76 1.25 -2.24 8.44
N ILE A 77 2.12 -1.42 7.87
CA ILE A 77 2.49 -1.41 6.46
C ILE A 77 4.01 -1.55 6.33
N ARG A 78 4.43 -2.32 5.33
CA ARG A 78 5.82 -2.54 4.95
C ARG A 78 5.93 -2.33 3.44
N THR A 79 6.81 -1.46 2.98
CA THR A 79 6.92 -1.15 1.55
C THR A 79 8.35 -0.83 1.13
N PRO A 80 8.85 -1.36 0.00
CA PRO A 80 10.11 -0.89 -0.57
C PRO A 80 10.08 0.60 -0.93
N LEU A 81 8.97 1.11 -1.47
CA LEU A 81 8.86 2.48 -1.96
C LEU A 81 7.56 3.15 -1.49
N ILE A 82 7.65 4.37 -1.00
CA ILE A 82 6.50 5.18 -0.59
C ILE A 82 6.62 6.62 -1.10
N SER A 83 5.50 7.22 -1.53
CA SER A 83 5.47 8.65 -1.86
C SER A 83 5.29 9.52 -0.61
N PHE A 84 5.77 10.77 -0.67
CA PHE A 84 5.66 11.71 0.44
C PHE A 84 4.21 11.97 0.87
N PRO A 85 3.24 12.20 -0.05
CA PRO A 85 1.83 12.35 0.32
C PRO A 85 1.25 11.12 1.04
N ALA A 86 1.63 9.92 0.58
CA ALA A 86 1.17 8.68 1.19
C ALA A 86 1.71 8.53 2.62
N LEU A 87 3.02 8.74 2.82
CA LEU A 87 3.65 8.64 4.14
C LEU A 87 3.02 9.64 5.13
N LYS A 88 2.89 10.91 4.74
CA LYS A 88 2.26 11.96 5.58
C LYS A 88 0.85 11.55 6.03
N LYS A 89 0.07 10.96 5.13
CA LYS A 89 -1.31 10.55 5.40
C LYS A 89 -1.38 9.36 6.37
N LEU A 90 -0.55 8.35 6.16
CA LEU A 90 -0.50 7.16 7.02
C LEU A 90 -0.05 7.52 8.44
N LEU A 91 0.98 8.36 8.58
CA LEU A 91 1.46 8.84 9.88
C LEU A 91 0.39 9.66 10.63
N LYS A 92 -0.34 10.55 9.94
CA LYS A 92 -1.46 11.30 10.53
C LYS A 92 -2.55 10.38 11.11
N LYS A 93 -2.69 9.17 10.57
CA LYS A 93 -3.63 8.14 11.04
C LYS A 93 -3.01 7.15 12.04
N LYS A 94 -1.79 7.43 12.54
CA LYS A 94 -1.04 6.59 13.47
C LYS A 94 -0.84 5.16 12.94
N ILE A 95 -0.69 5.01 11.62
CA ILE A 95 -0.40 3.73 10.99
C ILE A 95 1.12 3.52 11.02
N GLU A 96 1.54 2.34 11.47
CA GLU A 96 2.95 1.99 11.54
C GLU A 96 3.48 1.65 10.14
N VAL A 97 4.46 2.42 9.65
CA VAL A 97 5.02 2.23 8.31
C VAL A 97 6.52 2.00 8.40
N VAL A 98 7.00 0.91 7.80
CA VAL A 98 8.43 0.71 7.53
C VAL A 98 8.64 0.74 6.02
N TYR A 99 9.64 1.51 5.59
CA TYR A 99 9.96 1.65 4.18
C TYR A 99 11.47 1.67 3.90
N LEU A 100 11.86 1.41 2.65
CA LEU A 100 13.26 1.46 2.23
C LEU A 100 13.61 2.76 1.50
N LYS A 101 12.72 3.24 0.62
CA LYS A 101 12.89 4.48 -0.15
C LYS A 101 11.64 5.35 -0.07
N LYS A 102 11.87 6.66 -0.05
CA LYS A 102 10.84 7.70 -0.19
C LYS A 102 11.01 8.42 -1.53
N SER A 103 9.91 8.76 -2.19
CA SER A 103 9.89 9.64 -3.37
C SER A 103 8.90 10.78 -3.17
N GLU A 104 8.98 11.82 -3.99
CA GLU A 104 8.01 12.91 -3.97
C GLU A 104 6.62 12.40 -4.38
N PHE A 105 6.54 11.75 -5.55
CA PHE A 105 5.35 11.05 -6.06
C PHE A 105 5.71 9.65 -6.57
N ILE A 106 4.69 8.86 -6.91
CA ILE A 106 4.87 7.63 -7.67
C ILE A 106 4.80 7.97 -9.16
N TYR A 107 5.81 7.53 -9.90
CA TYR A 107 5.93 7.73 -11.33
C TYR A 107 5.53 6.45 -12.08
N GLU A 108 5.22 6.61 -13.36
CA GLU A 108 5.05 5.48 -14.28
C GLU A 108 6.35 4.65 -14.40
N ARG A 109 6.25 3.45 -14.96
CA ARG A 109 7.41 2.53 -15.06
C ARG A 109 8.58 3.11 -15.86
N ASN A 110 8.29 3.93 -16.87
CA ASN A 110 9.28 4.68 -17.65
C ASN A 110 9.87 5.89 -16.88
N LYS A 111 9.36 6.19 -15.69
CA LYS A 111 9.76 7.29 -14.77
C LYS A 111 9.68 8.70 -15.36
N GLN A 112 8.96 8.89 -16.46
CA GLN A 112 8.86 10.20 -17.12
C GLN A 112 7.70 11.02 -16.57
N GLU A 113 6.60 10.38 -16.16
CA GLU A 113 5.40 11.06 -15.70
C GLU A 113 4.90 10.56 -14.34
N MET A 114 4.15 11.41 -13.64
CA MET A 114 3.38 11.01 -12.47
C MET A 114 2.39 9.91 -12.84
N CYS A 115 2.25 8.89 -11.98
CA CYS A 115 1.34 7.80 -12.24
C CYS A 115 -0.10 8.28 -12.45
N GLU A 116 -0.80 7.73 -13.44
CA GLU A 116 -2.18 8.08 -13.78
C GLU A 116 -3.13 7.97 -12.57
N ILE A 117 -2.90 6.98 -11.70
CA ILE A 117 -3.74 6.78 -10.50
C ILE A 117 -3.48 7.90 -9.46
N GLU A 118 -2.23 8.36 -9.32
CA GLU A 118 -1.89 9.52 -8.48
C GLU A 118 -2.58 10.79 -9.00
N LYS A 119 -2.49 11.05 -10.33
CA LYS A 119 -3.15 12.19 -10.99
C LYS A 119 -4.67 12.16 -10.76
N ARG A 120 -5.32 11.02 -10.97
CA ARG A 120 -6.78 10.85 -10.78
C ARG A 120 -7.22 11.16 -9.35
N LEU A 121 -6.50 10.68 -8.35
CA LEU A 121 -6.80 11.01 -6.95
C LEU A 121 -6.61 12.50 -6.69
N LYS A 122 -5.52 13.10 -7.18
CA LYS A 122 -5.22 14.53 -7.01
C LYS A 122 -6.33 15.41 -7.56
N MET A 123 -6.90 15.06 -8.72
CA MET A 123 -8.01 15.80 -9.35
C MET A 123 -9.38 15.56 -8.69
N ALA A 124 -9.70 14.29 -8.38
CA ALA A 124 -11.05 13.94 -7.92
C ALA A 124 -11.26 14.14 -6.41
N GLY A 125 -10.19 14.13 -5.62
CA GLY A 125 -10.26 14.07 -4.16
C GLY A 125 -10.57 12.66 -3.62
N GLU A 126 -10.25 12.44 -2.34
CA GLU A 126 -10.30 11.11 -1.71
C GLU A 126 -11.70 10.50 -1.69
N LYS A 127 -12.71 11.31 -1.35
CA LYS A 127 -14.11 10.85 -1.23
C LYS A 127 -14.61 10.30 -2.57
N LYS A 128 -14.44 11.07 -3.65
CA LYS A 128 -14.88 10.69 -5.00
C LYS A 128 -14.07 9.51 -5.53
N PHE A 129 -12.76 9.50 -5.29
CA PHE A 129 -11.89 8.38 -5.65
C PHE A 129 -12.37 7.07 -5.01
N LEU A 130 -12.61 7.07 -3.70
CA LEU A 130 -13.05 5.87 -2.97
C LEU A 130 -14.44 5.42 -3.45
N GLN A 131 -15.40 6.34 -3.62
CA GLN A 131 -16.72 6.02 -4.18
C GLN A 131 -16.61 5.37 -5.57
N ASN A 132 -15.74 5.87 -6.44
CA ASN A 132 -15.53 5.32 -7.78
C ASN A 132 -14.93 3.91 -7.75
N ILE A 133 -14.16 3.55 -6.73
CA ILE A 133 -13.68 2.18 -6.54
C ILE A 133 -14.82 1.28 -6.04
N LEU A 134 -15.58 1.74 -5.05
CA LEU A 134 -16.63 0.94 -4.40
C LEU A 134 -17.86 0.69 -5.30
N LYS A 135 -18.11 1.56 -6.28
CA LYS A 135 -19.20 1.40 -7.27
C LYS A 135 -18.93 0.32 -8.33
N LYS A 136 -17.68 -0.14 -8.49
CA LYS A 136 -17.28 -1.15 -9.48
C LYS A 136 -17.55 -2.59 -9.01
N LYS A 137 -18.71 -2.82 -8.40
CA LYS A 137 -19.12 -4.18 -7.99
C LYS A 137 -19.19 -5.11 -9.19
#